data_AF-A0A7C4CQW3-F1
#
_entry.id   AF-A0A7C4CQW3-F1
#
_cell.length_a   1.000
_cell.length_b   1.000
_cell.length_c   1.000
_cell.angle_alpha   90.00
_cell.angle_beta   90.00
_cell.angle_gamma   90.00
#
_symmetry.space_group_name_H-M   'P 1'
#
loop_
_entity.id
_entity.type
_entity.pdbx_description
1 polymer ?
#
loop_
_entity_poly.entity_id
_entity_poly.type
_entity_poly.pdbx_seq_one_letter_code
_entity_poly.pdbx_strand_id
1 'polypeptide(L)'
;MWKHRRGQMRVIETILASLVIMVALSFVNNTLIPPYSPRYEATELEKLGYNVLHNLEARGILTRYVYDSDIARGQALLRSALMVSLTPDIYFNLTIYRLDEFGQLHLEGQPIIHGEPEAFQNPSQVSTVTYILASPGDYYDPRILVLQLVRR
;
A
#
# COMPACT_ATOMS: atom_id res chain seq x y z
N MET A 1 -52.66 3.50 45.35
CA MET A 1 -52.60 3.36 43.88
C MET A 1 -51.19 3.65 43.32
N TRP A 2 -50.12 2.97 43.80
CA TRP A 2 -48.72 3.26 43.39
C TRP A 2 -47.84 2.03 43.15
N LYS A 3 -48.39 0.81 43.25
CA LYS A 3 -47.62 -0.44 43.14
C LYS A 3 -47.37 -0.88 41.69
N HIS A 4 -48.17 -0.41 40.73
CA HIS A 4 -48.10 -0.82 39.32
C HIS A 4 -46.97 -0.13 38.51
N ARG A 5 -46.56 1.09 38.88
CA ARG A 5 -45.53 1.86 38.14
C ARG A 5 -44.11 1.30 38.27
N ARG A 6 -43.75 0.70 39.43
CA ARG A 6 -42.42 0.10 39.63
C ARG A 6 -42.21 -1.17 38.80
N GLY A 7 -43.26 -1.98 38.64
CA GLY A 7 -43.21 -3.19 37.82
C GLY A 7 -43.03 -2.86 36.33
N GLN A 8 -43.81 -1.88 35.84
CA GLN A 8 -43.70 -1.39 34.46
C GLN A 8 -42.31 -0.82 34.14
N MET A 9 -41.72 -0.06 35.07
CA MET A 9 -40.36 0.48 34.91
C MET A 9 -39.28 -0.60 34.78
N ARG A 10 -39.38 -1.68 35.57
CA ARG A 10 -38.47 -2.84 35.44
C ARG A 10 -38.61 -3.54 34.09
N VAL A 11 -39.83 -3.69 33.58
CA VAL A 11 -40.06 -4.32 32.27
C VAL A 11 -39.46 -3.47 31.15
N ILE A 12 -39.66 -2.15 31.20
CA ILE A 12 -39.06 -1.21 30.24
C ILE A 12 -37.53 -1.28 30.30
N GLU A 13 -36.96 -1.31 31.50
CA GLU A 13 -35.52 -1.43 31.71
C GLU A 13 -34.96 -2.72 31.10
N THR A 14 -35.61 -3.87 31.32
CA THR A 14 -35.16 -5.15 30.73
C THR A 14 -35.23 -5.13 29.20
N ILE A 15 -36.28 -4.53 28.61
CA ILE A 15 -36.40 -4.39 27.16
C ILE A 15 -35.28 -3.50 26.63
N LEU A 16 -35.01 -2.38 27.29
CA LEU A 16 -33.98 -1.42 26.87
C LEU A 16 -32.59 -2.02 27.02
N ALA A 17 -32.32 -2.75 28.10
CA ALA A 17 -31.08 -3.50 28.29
C ALA A 17 -30.89 -4.56 27.19
N SER A 18 -31.96 -5.29 26.83
CA SER A 18 -31.90 -6.29 25.76
C SER A 18 -31.62 -5.67 24.39
N LEU A 19 -32.18 -4.47 24.13
CA LEU A 19 -31.92 -3.71 22.91
C LEU A 19 -30.45 -3.26 22.85
N VAL A 20 -29.92 -2.74 23.97
CA VAL A 20 -28.53 -2.31 24.08
C VAL A 20 -27.58 -3.49 23.83
N ILE A 21 -27.85 -4.65 24.42
CA ILE A 21 -27.06 -5.88 24.20
C ILE A 21 -27.13 -6.31 22.73
N MET A 22 -28.31 -6.29 22.12
CA MET A 22 -28.49 -6.66 20.72
C MET A 22 -27.73 -5.72 19.77
N VAL A 23 -27.80 -4.41 20.01
CA VAL A 23 -27.03 -3.40 19.24
C VAL A 23 -25.53 -3.61 19.43
N ALA A 24 -25.06 -3.86 20.65
CA ALA A 24 -23.65 -4.11 20.93
C ALA A 24 -23.14 -5.36 20.20
N LEU A 25 -23.91 -6.46 20.21
CA LEU A 25 -23.56 -7.69 19.50
C LEU A 25 -23.55 -7.48 17.97
N SER A 26 -24.52 -6.74 17.43
CA SER A 26 -24.53 -6.38 16.00
C SER A 26 -23.35 -5.49 15.62
N PHE A 27 -22.93 -4.56 16.48
CA PHE A 27 -21.77 -3.72 16.23
C PHE A 27 -20.49 -4.57 16.23
N VAL A 28 -20.28 -5.38 17.26
CA VAL A 28 -19.14 -6.31 17.36
C VAL A 28 -19.05 -7.20 16.11
N ASN A 29 -20.17 -7.81 15.69
CA ASN A 29 -20.19 -8.67 14.51
C ASN A 29 -19.92 -7.92 13.20
N ASN A 30 -20.36 -6.67 13.05
CA ASN A 30 -20.05 -5.88 11.85
C ASN A 30 -18.60 -5.35 11.85
N THR A 31 -18.05 -5.05 13.03
CA THR A 31 -16.66 -4.57 13.15
C THR A 31 -15.61 -5.67 13.11
N LEU A 32 -15.99 -6.91 13.40
CA LEU A 32 -15.11 -8.09 13.34
C LEU A 32 -14.99 -8.70 11.94
N ILE A 33 -15.75 -8.21 10.94
CA ILE A 33 -15.52 -8.59 9.55
C ILE A 33 -14.17 -7.98 9.16
N PRO A 34 -13.09 -8.77 9.07
CA PRO A 34 -11.82 -8.23 8.67
C PRO A 34 -11.99 -7.78 7.22
N PRO A 35 -11.37 -6.67 6.79
CA PRO A 35 -11.53 -6.18 5.43
C PRO A 35 -10.69 -7.04 4.46
N TYR A 36 -10.93 -8.35 4.42
CA TYR A 36 -10.40 -9.32 3.45
C TYR A 36 -11.08 -9.17 2.08
N SER A 37 -11.44 -7.94 1.70
CA SER A 37 -11.81 -7.69 0.31
C SER A 37 -10.52 -7.45 -0.47
N PRO A 38 -10.29 -8.16 -1.59
CA PRO A 38 -9.09 -7.96 -2.41
C PRO A 38 -8.86 -6.49 -2.82
N ARG A 39 -9.95 -5.72 -2.96
CA ARG A 39 -9.89 -4.27 -3.25
C ARG A 39 -9.31 -3.45 -2.08
N TYR A 40 -9.68 -3.79 -0.85
CA TYR A 40 -9.15 -3.11 0.33
C TYR A 40 -7.65 -3.40 0.50
N GLU A 41 -7.26 -4.67 0.36
CA GLU A 41 -5.85 -5.08 0.43
C GLU A 41 -5.00 -4.42 -0.67
N ALA A 42 -5.49 -4.35 -1.90
CA ALA A 42 -4.80 -3.66 -2.99
C ALA A 42 -4.61 -2.16 -2.69
N THR A 43 -5.60 -1.52 -2.06
CA THR A 43 -5.54 -0.10 -1.66
C THR A 43 -4.53 0.12 -0.54
N GLU A 44 -4.46 -0.77 0.45
CA GLU A 44 -3.48 -0.67 1.54
C GLU A 44 -2.06 -0.95 1.05
N LEU A 45 -1.87 -1.89 0.12
CA LEU A 45 -0.59 -2.12 -0.55
C LEU A 45 -0.19 -0.90 -1.40
N GLU A 46 -1.13 -0.24 -2.06
CA GLU A 46 -0.85 0.97 -2.87
C GLU A 46 -0.34 2.10 -1.98
N LYS A 47 -1.04 2.36 -0.86
CA LYS A 47 -0.60 3.34 0.16
C LYS A 47 0.78 3.00 0.72
N LEU A 48 1.02 1.72 1.03
CA LEU A 48 2.32 1.27 1.52
C LEU A 48 3.42 1.54 0.48
N GLY A 49 3.20 1.15 -0.78
CA GLY A 49 4.15 1.35 -1.86
C GLY A 49 4.46 2.83 -2.09
N TYR A 50 3.44 3.68 -2.14
CA TYR A 50 3.62 5.13 -2.25
C TYR A 50 4.41 5.70 -1.07
N ASN A 51 4.04 5.33 0.16
CA ASN A 51 4.73 5.80 1.36
C ASN A 51 6.19 5.36 1.39
N VAL A 52 6.50 4.13 0.97
CA VAL A 52 7.88 3.65 0.89
C VAL A 52 8.68 4.46 -0.12
N LEU A 53 8.18 4.62 -1.35
CA LEU A 53 8.87 5.42 -2.37
C LEU A 53 9.05 6.87 -1.92
N HIS A 54 8.02 7.48 -1.38
CA HIS A 54 8.06 8.85 -0.87
C HIS A 54 9.09 9.02 0.27
N ASN A 55 9.13 8.09 1.23
CA ASN A 55 10.10 8.13 2.31
C ASN A 55 11.55 7.93 1.82
N LEU A 56 11.75 7.09 0.81
CA LEU A 56 13.06 6.90 0.18
C LEU A 56 13.49 8.16 -0.58
N GLU A 57 12.58 8.83 -1.27
CA GLU A 57 12.87 10.11 -1.91
C GLU A 57 13.21 11.20 -0.89
N ALA A 58 12.41 11.33 0.17
CA ALA A 58 12.61 12.34 1.22
C ALA A 58 13.98 12.18 1.92
N ARG A 59 14.56 10.97 1.91
CA ARG A 59 15.89 10.68 2.44
C ARG A 59 17.01 10.82 1.38
N GLY A 60 16.68 11.24 0.17
CA GLY A 60 17.60 11.34 -0.97
C GLY A 60 18.05 9.98 -1.53
N ILE A 61 17.44 8.87 -1.10
CA ILE A 61 17.83 7.52 -1.49
C ILE A 61 17.44 7.24 -2.94
N LEU A 62 16.18 7.55 -3.32
CA LEU A 62 15.73 7.34 -4.70
C LEU A 62 16.59 8.13 -5.68
N THR A 63 16.74 9.43 -5.45
CA THR A 63 17.55 10.31 -6.30
C THR A 63 18.99 9.82 -6.43
N ARG A 64 19.61 9.39 -5.33
CA ARG A 64 21.00 8.91 -5.34
C ARG A 64 21.19 7.60 -6.12
N TYR A 65 20.25 6.67 -6.03
CA TYR A 65 20.41 5.32 -6.60
C TYR A 65 19.83 5.20 -8.00
N VAL A 66 18.77 5.95 -8.32
CA VAL A 66 18.18 5.96 -9.67
C VAL A 66 19.12 6.67 -10.66
N TYR A 67 19.74 7.78 -10.24
CA TYR A 67 20.69 8.54 -11.06
C TYR A 67 22.15 8.12 -10.80
N ASP A 68 22.39 6.90 -10.31
CA ASP A 68 23.76 6.39 -10.15
C ASP A 68 24.40 6.22 -11.55
N SER A 69 25.65 6.65 -11.70
CA SER A 69 26.43 6.45 -12.93
C SER A 69 26.57 4.98 -13.31
N ASP A 70 26.54 4.09 -12.32
CA ASP A 70 26.47 2.64 -12.50
C ASP A 70 25.04 2.18 -12.19
N ILE A 71 24.24 2.01 -13.25
CA ILE A 71 22.85 1.58 -13.17
C ILE A 71 22.72 0.26 -12.41
N ALA A 72 23.61 -0.71 -12.65
CA ALA A 72 23.51 -2.02 -12.01
C ALA A 72 23.74 -1.91 -10.49
N ARG A 73 24.73 -1.12 -10.07
CA ARG A 73 24.97 -0.82 -8.65
C ARG A 73 23.80 -0.07 -8.02
N GLY A 74 23.29 0.97 -8.68
CA GLY A 74 22.15 1.76 -8.21
C GLY A 74 20.91 0.89 -8.01
N GLN A 75 20.59 0.04 -8.99
CA GLN A 75 19.47 -0.90 -8.92
C GLN A 75 19.64 -1.94 -7.79
N ALA A 76 20.85 -2.46 -7.55
CA ALA A 76 21.11 -3.38 -6.45
C ALA A 76 20.91 -2.72 -5.08
N LEU A 77 21.39 -1.48 -4.90
CA LEU A 77 21.20 -0.72 -3.66
C LEU A 77 19.72 -0.36 -3.43
N LEU A 78 19.02 0.01 -4.51
CA LEU A 78 17.59 0.29 -4.46
C LEU A 78 16.77 -0.95 -4.08
N ARG A 79 17.13 -2.11 -4.64
CA ARG A 79 16.56 -3.41 -4.24
C ARG A 79 16.72 -3.64 -2.74
N SER A 80 17.92 -3.46 -2.21
CA SER A 80 18.16 -3.62 -0.77
C SER A 80 17.36 -2.63 0.07
N ALA A 81 17.28 -1.36 -0.35
CA ALA A 81 16.50 -0.34 0.35
C ALA A 81 15.00 -0.69 0.41
N LEU A 82 14.44 -1.20 -0.71
CA LEU A 82 13.07 -1.68 -0.76
C LEU A 82 12.85 -2.91 0.12
N MET A 83 13.77 -3.88 0.10
CA MET A 83 13.68 -5.08 0.95
C MET A 83 13.70 -4.75 2.45
N VAL A 84 14.39 -3.67 2.85
CA VAL A 84 14.41 -3.21 4.25
C VAL A 84 13.17 -2.37 4.60
N SER A 85 12.58 -1.69 3.62
CA SER A 85 11.45 -0.78 3.83
C SER A 85 10.09 -1.48 3.75
N LEU A 86 10.01 -2.56 2.97
CA LEU A 86 8.81 -3.39 2.83
C LEU A 86 8.81 -4.52 3.87
N THR A 87 7.62 -5.03 4.19
CA THR A 87 7.48 -6.18 5.07
C THR A 87 7.90 -7.48 4.34
N PRO A 88 8.40 -8.50 5.06
CA PRO A 88 8.97 -9.70 4.44
C PRO A 88 7.96 -10.59 3.70
N ASP A 89 6.66 -10.35 3.89
CA ASP A 89 5.55 -11.02 3.20
C ASP A 89 5.19 -10.37 1.85
N ILE A 90 5.92 -9.33 1.42
CA ILE A 90 5.62 -8.58 0.19
C ILE A 90 6.67 -8.86 -0.88
N TYR A 91 6.19 -9.35 -2.03
CA TYR A 91 6.95 -9.38 -3.26
C TYR A 91 6.80 -8.06 -4.00
N PHE A 92 7.86 -7.65 -4.70
CA PHE A 92 7.84 -6.44 -5.49
C PHE A 92 8.52 -6.59 -6.85
N ASN A 93 8.03 -5.81 -7.81
CA ASN A 93 8.66 -5.59 -9.10
C ASN A 93 8.70 -4.09 -9.36
N LEU A 94 9.90 -3.51 -9.35
CA LEU A 94 10.11 -2.09 -9.66
C LEU A 94 10.70 -1.96 -11.06
N THR A 95 10.02 -1.17 -11.89
CA THR A 95 10.50 -0.79 -13.22
C THR A 95 10.73 0.71 -13.28
N ILE A 96 11.86 1.13 -13.84
CA ILE A 96 12.24 2.53 -13.96
C ILE A 96 12.17 2.90 -15.44
N TYR A 97 11.46 3.99 -15.73
CA TYR A 97 11.36 4.56 -17.05
C TYR A 97 11.99 5.96 -17.07
N ARG A 98 12.65 6.26 -18.17
CA ARG A 98 13.08 7.60 -18.53
C ARG A 98 12.17 8.14 -19.62
N LEU A 99 11.77 9.40 -19.48
CA LEU A 99 11.06 10.12 -20.53
C LEU A 99 12.09 10.69 -21.52
N ASP A 100 11.92 10.45 -22.81
CA ASP A 100 12.74 11.12 -23.83
C ASP A 100 12.19 12.51 -24.20
N GLU A 101 12.91 13.21 -25.07
CA GLU A 101 12.55 14.54 -25.57
C GLU A 101 11.22 14.56 -26.36
N PHE A 102 10.75 13.39 -26.82
CA PHE A 102 9.51 13.22 -27.57
C PHE A 102 8.35 12.72 -26.69
N GLY A 103 8.56 12.57 -25.37
CA GLY A 103 7.57 12.08 -24.43
C GLY A 103 7.37 10.56 -24.43
N GLN A 104 8.28 9.78 -25.03
CA GLN A 104 8.24 8.32 -25.00
C GLN A 104 8.95 7.76 -23.76
N LEU A 105 8.40 6.67 -23.24
CA LEU A 105 8.95 5.98 -22.08
C LEU A 105 9.97 4.93 -22.54
N HIS A 106 11.22 5.11 -22.11
CA HIS A 106 12.29 4.16 -22.30
C HIS A 106 12.59 3.44 -21.01
N LEU A 107 12.68 2.11 -21.07
CA LEU A 107 13.08 1.30 -19.92
C LEU A 107 14.53 1.64 -19.54
N GLU A 108 14.77 1.92 -18.26
CA GLU A 108 16.10 2.18 -17.74
C GLU A 108 16.61 0.97 -16.95
N GLY A 109 17.55 0.24 -17.55
CA GLY A 109 18.10 -0.99 -16.97
C GLY A 109 17.13 -2.17 -17.03
N GLN A 110 17.25 -3.09 -16.06
CA GLN A 110 16.38 -4.25 -15.94
C GLN A 110 15.35 -4.06 -14.82
N PRO A 111 14.16 -4.70 -14.88
CA PRO A 111 13.22 -4.70 -13.76
C PRO A 111 13.85 -5.25 -12.49
N ILE A 112 13.64 -4.56 -11.37
CA ILE A 112 14.13 -4.96 -10.05
C ILE A 112 13.06 -5.82 -9.38
N ILE A 113 13.22 -7.14 -9.46
CA ILE A 113 12.24 -8.11 -8.96
C ILE A 113 12.74 -8.77 -7.66
N HIS A 114 11.88 -8.83 -6.65
CA HIS A 114 12.02 -9.63 -5.44
C HIS A 114 10.77 -10.49 -5.24
N GLY A 115 10.95 -11.81 -5.28
CA GLY A 115 9.86 -12.79 -5.21
C GLY A 115 9.78 -13.64 -6.48
N GLU A 116 8.64 -14.33 -6.63
CA GLU A 116 8.35 -15.18 -7.78
C GLU A 116 7.73 -14.35 -8.92
N PRO A 117 8.27 -14.37 -10.15
CA PRO A 117 7.72 -13.62 -11.28
C PRO A 117 6.26 -13.96 -11.60
N GLU A 118 5.85 -15.19 -11.34
CA GLU A 118 4.49 -15.70 -11.56
C GLU A 118 3.46 -14.96 -10.70
N ALA A 119 3.87 -14.47 -9.51
CA ALA A 119 2.99 -13.74 -8.60
C ALA A 119 2.46 -12.43 -9.22
N PHE A 120 3.20 -11.83 -10.16
CA PHE A 120 2.82 -10.57 -10.81
C PHE A 120 1.93 -10.75 -12.05
N GLN A 121 1.61 -11.99 -12.43
CA GLN A 121 0.79 -12.27 -13.61
C GLN A 121 -0.71 -12.12 -13.35
N ASN A 122 -1.14 -12.15 -12.08
CA ASN A 122 -2.55 -12.03 -11.71
C ASN A 122 -2.91 -10.58 -11.31
N PRO A 123 -3.53 -9.79 -12.19
CA PRO A 123 -3.82 -8.38 -11.93
C PRO A 123 -4.81 -8.16 -10.76
N SER A 124 -5.57 -9.18 -10.35
CA SER A 124 -6.50 -9.07 -9.22
C SER A 124 -5.82 -9.04 -7.85
N GLN A 125 -4.53 -9.38 -7.79
CA GLN A 125 -3.73 -9.46 -6.55
C GLN A 125 -2.53 -8.49 -6.57
N VAL A 126 -2.31 -7.79 -7.69
CA VAL A 126 -1.20 -6.86 -7.86
C VAL A 126 -1.68 -5.44 -7.57
N SER A 127 -1.05 -4.79 -6.60
CA SER A 127 -1.16 -3.34 -6.41
C SER A 127 -0.06 -2.65 -7.21
N THR A 128 -0.37 -1.55 -7.91
CA THR A 128 0.60 -0.82 -8.74
C THR A 128 0.65 0.64 -8.32
N VAL A 129 1.86 1.13 -8.08
CA VAL A 129 2.15 2.52 -7.70
C VAL A 129 3.03 3.14 -8.77
N THR A 130 2.61 4.26 -9.34
CA THR A 130 3.41 5.08 -10.24
C THR A 130 3.93 6.30 -9.49
N TYR A 131 5.24 6.50 -9.49
CA TYR A 131 5.91 7.57 -8.78
C TYR A 131 6.82 8.34 -9.73
N ILE A 132 6.68 9.66 -9.77
CA ILE A 132 7.52 10.53 -10.61
C ILE A 132 8.63 11.10 -9.73
N LEU A 133 9.86 10.75 -10.05
CA LEU A 133 11.07 11.27 -9.41
C LEU A 133 11.60 12.44 -10.23
N ALA A 134 11.73 13.59 -9.57
CA ALA A 134 12.31 14.78 -10.19
C ALA A 134 13.83 14.62 -10.37
N SER A 135 14.35 15.25 -11.43
CA SER A 135 15.80 15.32 -11.67
C SER A 135 16.51 16.08 -10.54
N PRO A 136 17.65 15.60 -10.03
CA PRO A 136 18.43 16.28 -9.01
C PRO A 136 19.09 17.61 -9.46
N GLY A 137 19.13 17.89 -10.76
CA GLY A 137 19.86 19.03 -11.32
C GLY A 137 18.99 20.00 -12.11
N ASP A 138 19.65 20.96 -12.75
CA ASP A 138 18.98 22.02 -13.54
C ASP A 138 18.39 21.53 -14.87
N TYR A 139 18.68 20.28 -15.25
CA TYR A 139 18.16 19.64 -16.46
C TYR A 139 16.90 18.85 -16.16
N TYR A 140 15.86 19.08 -16.97
CA TYR A 140 14.62 18.33 -16.92
C TYR A 140 14.83 16.90 -17.44
N ASP A 141 15.10 15.98 -16.53
CA ASP A 141 15.32 14.56 -16.81
C ASP A 141 14.57 13.67 -15.80
N PRO A 142 13.22 13.71 -15.75
CA PRO A 142 12.44 12.98 -14.75
C PRO A 142 12.54 11.46 -14.96
N ARG A 143 12.33 10.73 -13.86
CA ARG A 143 12.23 9.26 -13.89
C ARG A 143 10.86 8.84 -13.39
N ILE A 144 10.26 7.86 -14.05
CA ILE A 144 8.97 7.28 -13.65
C ILE A 144 9.24 5.89 -13.10
N LEU A 145 8.94 5.71 -11.83
CA LEU A 145 9.07 4.45 -11.12
C LEU A 145 7.69 3.80 -11.08
N VAL A 146 7.59 2.59 -11.62
CA VAL A 146 6.39 1.75 -11.54
C VAL A 146 6.70 0.60 -10.59
N LEU A 147 6.11 0.65 -9.40
CA LEU A 147 6.27 -0.36 -8.36
C LEU A 147 5.02 -1.23 -8.28
N GLN A 148 5.17 -2.50 -8.59
CA GLN A 148 4.14 -3.52 -8.41
C GLN A 148 4.40 -4.26 -7.10
N LEU A 149 3.36 -4.46 -6.31
CA LEU A 149 3.40 -5.14 -5.02
C LEU A 149 2.39 -6.28 -4.98
N VAL A 150 2.81 -7.42 -4.44
CA VAL A 150 1.97 -8.60 -4.20
C VAL A 150 2.25 -9.09 -2.78
N ARG A 151 1.19 -9.40 -2.03
CA ARG A 151 1.32 -10.04 -0.71
C ARG A 151 1.26 -11.56 -0.86
N ARG A 152 2.16 -12.25 -0.15
CA ARG A 152 2.22 -13.71 -0.09
C ARG A 152 1.18 -14.30 0.87
#